data_AF-A0A222XB90-F1
#
_entry.id   AF-A0A222XB90-F1
#
_cell.length_a   1.000
_cell.length_b   1.000
_cell.length_c   1.000
_cell.angle_alpha   90.00
_cell.angle_beta   90.00
_cell.angle_gamma   90.00
#
_symmetry.space_group_name_H-M   'P 1'
#
loop_
_entity.id
_entity.type
_entity.pdbx_description
1 polymer ?
#
loop_
_entity_poly.entity_id
_entity_poly.type
_entity_poly.pdbx_seq_one_letter_code
_entity_poly.pdbx_strand_id
1 'polypeptide(L)'
;MSEQDERPPLLSVTAGDAGADRVLRRQVAALRDQAVGTPLGDMLDDVLAGRRTLRDVARTPEFDEVVAPAARVATEQWAALTPQERETLVAQGREQVARAREEVYRERYGDGT
;
A
#
# COMPACT_ATOMS: atom_id res chain seq x y z
N MET A 1 -10.17 -14.05 24.56
CA MET A 1 -9.11 -14.41 23.59
C MET A 1 -9.60 -13.97 22.22
N SER A 2 -9.07 -12.86 21.70
CA SER A 2 -9.29 -12.45 20.32
C SER A 2 -7.93 -12.36 19.65
N GLU A 3 -7.41 -13.51 19.22
CA GLU A 3 -6.14 -13.70 18.47
C GLU A 3 -6.19 -13.18 17.02
N GLN A 4 -7.02 -12.17 16.72
CA GLN A 4 -7.09 -11.60 15.37
C GLN A 4 -6.25 -10.33 15.17
N ASP A 5 -5.61 -9.82 16.24
CA ASP A 5 -4.81 -8.59 16.25
C ASP A 5 -3.29 -8.82 16.02
N GLU A 6 -2.85 -10.07 15.86
CA GLU A 6 -1.41 -10.42 15.84
C GLU A 6 -0.78 -10.49 14.45
N ARG A 7 -1.51 -10.18 13.36
CA ARG A 7 -0.86 -10.15 12.04
C ARG A 7 0.11 -8.97 12.00
N PRO A 8 1.44 -9.20 11.87
CA PRO A 8 2.39 -8.12 11.72
C PRO A 8 1.95 -7.26 10.52
N PRO A 9 2.18 -5.93 10.55
CA PRO A 9 1.93 -5.09 9.39
C PRO A 9 2.61 -5.74 8.19
N LEU A 10 1.82 -6.12 7.19
CA LEU A 10 2.36 -6.70 5.95
C LEU A 10 3.48 -5.81 5.39
N LEU A 11 3.33 -4.51 5.63
CA LEU A 11 4.11 -3.44 5.05
C LEU A 11 4.74 -2.64 6.19
N SER A 12 5.96 -2.99 6.58
CA SER A 12 6.76 -2.27 7.58
C SER A 12 7.01 -0.78 7.23
N VAL A 13 6.65 -0.35 6.01
CA VAL A 13 6.78 1.01 5.50
C VAL A 13 5.81 2.00 6.15
N THR A 14 4.71 1.53 6.76
CA THR A 14 3.67 2.40 7.34
C THR A 14 3.93 2.76 8.81
N ALA A 15 5.06 2.31 9.38
CA ALA A 15 5.45 2.57 10.76
C ALA A 15 4.36 2.25 11.81
N GLY A 16 3.50 1.26 11.53
CA GLY A 16 2.42 0.83 12.42
C GLY A 16 1.13 1.65 12.31
N ASP A 17 1.03 2.58 11.36
CA ASP A 17 -0.21 3.29 11.10
C ASP A 17 -1.23 2.39 10.38
N ALA A 18 -2.26 1.96 11.11
CA ALA A 18 -3.25 1.02 10.59
C ALA A 18 -4.08 1.59 9.42
N GLY A 19 -4.32 2.91 9.37
CA GLY A 19 -5.00 3.54 8.25
C GLY A 19 -4.13 3.57 7.01
N ALA A 20 -2.85 3.90 7.17
CA ALA A 20 -1.88 3.86 6.07
C ALA A 20 -1.66 2.42 5.57
N ASP A 21 -1.58 1.43 6.46
CA ASP A 21 -1.49 0.01 6.10
C ASP A 21 -2.71 -0.44 5.28
N ARG A 22 -3.91 -0.03 5.70
CA ARG A 22 -5.15 -0.32 4.96
C ARG A 22 -5.17 0.32 3.58
N VAL A 23 -4.84 1.61 3.46
CA VAL A 23 -4.75 2.28 2.15
C VAL A 23 -3.73 1.58 1.26
N LEU A 24 -2.54 1.29 1.79
CA LEU A 24 -1.47 0.70 1.01
C LEU A 24 -1.83 -0.73 0.54
N ARG A 25 -2.45 -1.55 1.39
CA ARG A 25 -2.99 -2.86 0.98
C ARG A 25 -4.00 -2.76 -0.16
N ARG A 26 -4.90 -1.77 -0.12
CA ARG A 26 -5.86 -1.53 -1.22
C ARG A 26 -5.14 -1.20 -2.53
N GLN A 27 -4.08 -0.38 -2.47
CA GLN A 27 -3.28 -0.07 -3.66
C GLN A 27 -2.51 -1.28 -4.18
N VAL A 28 -1.91 -2.08 -3.29
CA VAL A 28 -1.21 -3.31 -3.67
C VAL A 28 -2.18 -4.32 -4.29
N ALA A 29 -3.40 -4.46 -3.76
CA ALA A 29 -4.44 -5.30 -4.33
C ALA A 29 -4.84 -4.83 -5.74
N ALA A 30 -5.03 -3.53 -5.95
CA ALA A 30 -5.33 -2.99 -7.28
C ALA A 30 -4.21 -3.29 -8.30
N LEU A 31 -2.93 -3.20 -7.88
CA LEU A 31 -1.80 -3.58 -8.73
C LEU A 31 -1.77 -5.08 -9.01
N ARG A 32 -2.06 -5.92 -8.01
CA ARG A 32 -2.16 -7.38 -8.19
C ARG A 32 -3.22 -7.71 -9.22
N ASP A 33 -4.39 -7.10 -9.12
CA ASP A 33 -5.53 -7.36 -10.01
C ASP A 33 -5.21 -6.99 -11.47
N GLN A 34 -4.33 -6.02 -11.70
CA GLN A 34 -3.81 -5.68 -13.04
C GLN A 34 -2.72 -6.63 -13.54
N ALA A 35 -2.08 -7.38 -12.63
CA ALA A 35 -0.94 -8.25 -12.91
C ALA A 35 -1.28 -9.75 -12.79
N VAL A 36 -2.57 -10.11 -12.81
CA VAL A 36 -3.04 -11.50 -12.67
C VAL A 36 -2.39 -12.41 -13.71
N GLY A 37 -1.88 -13.57 -13.27
CA GLY A 37 -1.24 -14.55 -14.13
C GLY A 37 0.20 -14.21 -14.54
N THR A 38 0.78 -13.15 -13.96
CA THR A 38 2.19 -12.79 -14.15
C THR A 38 3.00 -13.10 -12.88
N PRO A 39 4.33 -13.28 -12.98
CA PRO A 39 5.19 -13.43 -11.81
C PRO A 39 5.06 -12.28 -10.80
N LEU A 40 4.83 -11.05 -11.27
CA LEU A 40 4.60 -9.89 -10.40
C LEU A 40 3.29 -10.05 -9.61
N GLY A 41 2.22 -10.53 -10.25
CA GLY A 41 0.94 -10.80 -9.58
C GLY A 41 1.09 -11.78 -8.42
N ASP A 42 1.82 -12.87 -8.64
CA ASP A 42 2.09 -13.89 -7.60
C ASP A 42 2.88 -13.29 -6.42
N MET A 43 3.87 -12.44 -6.70
CA MET A 43 4.64 -11.75 -5.66
C MET A 43 3.78 -10.76 -4.86
N LEU A 44 2.88 -10.03 -5.52
CA LEU A 44 1.95 -9.12 -4.84
C LEU A 44 0.92 -9.88 -4.00
N ASP A 45 0.49 -11.07 -4.46
CA ASP A 45 -0.35 -11.97 -3.66
C ASP A 45 0.37 -12.51 -2.41
N ASP A 46 1.66 -12.87 -2.53
CA ASP A 46 2.48 -13.23 -1.38
C ASP A 46 2.61 -12.09 -0.36
N VAL A 47 2.72 -10.84 -0.86
CA VAL A 47 2.70 -9.65 -0.01
C VAL A 47 1.37 -9.50 0.69
N LEU A 48 0.25 -9.56 -0.02
CA LEU A 48 -1.09 -9.41 0.55
C LEU A 48 -1.45 -10.53 1.55
N ALA A 49 -0.85 -11.70 1.38
CA ALA A 49 -1.01 -12.83 2.29
C ALA A 49 -0.07 -12.81 3.52
N GLY A 50 0.95 -11.93 3.53
CA GLY A 50 1.93 -11.87 4.63
C GLY A 50 3.01 -12.91 4.60
N ARG A 51 3.19 -13.55 3.45
CA ARG A 51 4.32 -14.46 3.21
C ARG A 51 5.58 -13.70 2.81
N ARG A 52 5.45 -12.44 2.37
CA ARG A 52 6.55 -11.59 1.90
C ARG A 52 6.29 -10.12 2.23
N THR A 53 7.33 -9.30 2.36
CA THR A 53 7.19 -7.84 2.45
C THR A 53 7.40 -7.15 1.10
N LEU A 54 6.85 -5.95 0.89
CA LEU A 54 7.17 -5.15 -0.32
C LEU A 54 8.67 -4.89 -0.47
N ARG A 55 9.42 -4.80 0.63
CA ARG A 55 10.87 -4.61 0.60
C ARG A 55 11.59 -5.82 0.02
N ASP A 56 11.07 -7.02 0.27
CA ASP A 56 11.63 -8.24 -0.31
C ASP A 56 11.33 -8.30 -1.81
N VAL A 57 10.12 -7.94 -2.22
CA VAL A 57 9.76 -7.82 -3.65
C VAL A 57 10.67 -6.81 -4.36
N ALA A 58 10.91 -5.64 -3.77
CA ALA A 58 11.76 -4.60 -4.34
C ALA A 58 13.24 -4.99 -4.51
N ARG A 59 13.67 -6.14 -3.97
CA ARG A 59 15.02 -6.68 -4.13
C ARG A 59 15.12 -7.79 -5.17
N THR A 60 14.02 -8.10 -5.86
CA THR A 60 13.96 -9.16 -6.87
C THR A 60 14.26 -8.62 -8.26
N PRO A 61 14.94 -9.39 -9.13
CA PRO A 61 15.14 -9.01 -10.53
C PRO A 61 13.84 -8.73 -11.29
N GLU A 62 12.77 -9.46 -10.98
CA GLU A 62 11.46 -9.32 -11.61
C GLU A 62 10.82 -7.95 -11.30
N PHE A 63 11.09 -7.40 -10.11
CA PHE A 63 10.70 -6.03 -9.79
C PHE A 63 11.45 -5.00 -10.63
N ASP A 64 12.74 -5.21 -10.88
CA ASP A 64 13.54 -4.30 -11.72
C ASP A 64 13.09 -4.31 -13.18
N GLU A 65 12.65 -5.45 -13.70
CA GLU A 65 12.17 -5.56 -15.07
C GLU A 65 10.79 -4.93 -15.27
N VAL A 66 9.88 -5.11 -14.31
CA VAL A 66 8.46 -4.72 -14.48
C VAL A 66 8.11 -3.41 -13.77
N VAL A 67 8.60 -3.22 -12.55
CA VAL A 67 8.17 -2.11 -11.69
C VAL A 67 9.13 -0.92 -11.79
N ALA A 68 10.44 -1.14 -11.90
CA ALA A 68 11.40 -0.02 -11.96
C ALA A 68 11.17 0.95 -13.14
N PRO A 69 10.79 0.51 -14.36
CA PRO A 69 10.45 1.42 -15.45
C PRO A 69 9.23 2.28 -15.12
N ALA A 70 8.17 1.69 -14.57
CA ALA A 70 6.97 2.40 -14.16
C ALA A 70 7.25 3.38 -13.01
N ALA A 71 8.09 2.99 -12.04
CA ALA A 71 8.51 3.84 -10.93
C ALA A 71 9.33 5.05 -11.41
N ARG A 72 10.17 4.88 -12.44
CA ARG A 72 10.90 5.99 -13.07
C ARG A 72 9.93 6.99 -13.70
N VAL A 73 8.97 6.51 -14.49
CA VAL A 73 7.94 7.36 -15.10
C VAL A 73 7.12 8.10 -14.04
N ALA A 74 6.72 7.42 -12.97
CA ALA A 74 6.00 8.04 -11.86
C ALA A 74 6.84 9.13 -11.16
N THR A 75 8.15 8.91 -11.01
CA THR A 75 9.09 9.88 -10.43
C THR A 75 9.23 11.12 -11.31
N GLU A 76 9.33 10.92 -12.63
CA GLU A 76 9.39 12.02 -13.61
C GLU A 76 8.09 12.83 -13.63
N GLN A 77 6.94 12.16 -13.63
CA GLN A 77 5.64 12.80 -13.55
C GLN A 77 5.51 13.63 -12.26
N TRP A 78 5.93 13.07 -11.11
CA TRP A 78 5.95 13.78 -9.84
C TRP A 78 6.86 15.02 -9.87
N ALA A 79 8.03 14.89 -10.49
CA ALA A 79 8.98 15.98 -10.64
C ALA A 79 8.46 17.11 -11.53
N ALA A 80 7.64 16.77 -12.53
CA ALA A 80 7.03 17.73 -13.46
C ALA A 80 5.84 18.51 -12.87
N LEU A 81 5.27 18.06 -11.75
CA LEU A 81 4.17 18.77 -11.08
C LEU A 81 4.63 20.13 -10.54
N THR A 82 3.76 21.12 -10.69
CA THR A 82 3.90 22.39 -9.99
C THR A 82 3.80 22.19 -8.47
N PRO A 83 4.30 23.13 -7.65
CA PRO A 83 4.16 23.06 -6.20
C PRO A 83 2.70 22.90 -5.75
N GLN A 84 1.76 23.58 -6.41
CA GLN A 84 0.35 23.54 -6.07
C GLN A 84 -0.32 22.20 -6.44
N GLU A 85 0.00 21.63 -7.59
CA GLU A 85 -0.48 20.29 -7.96
C GLU A 85 0.06 19.23 -7.02
N ARG A 86 1.35 19.34 -6.66
CA ARG A 86 1.98 18.45 -5.68
C ARG A 86 1.31 18.55 -4.32
N GLU A 87 1.04 19.76 -3.84
CA GLU A 87 0.34 19.99 -2.57
C GLU A 87 -1.08 19.40 -2.60
N THR A 88 -1.78 19.53 -3.72
CA THR A 88 -3.11 18.95 -3.91
C THR A 88 -3.08 17.43 -3.78
N LEU A 89 -2.12 16.76 -4.45
CA LEU A 89 -1.96 15.30 -4.34
C LEU A 89 -1.59 14.86 -2.91
N VAL A 90 -0.72 15.62 -2.22
CA VAL A 90 -0.38 15.37 -0.82
C VAL A 90 -1.62 15.50 0.08
N ALA A 91 -2.44 16.53 -0.12
CA ALA A 91 -3.67 16.73 0.64
C ALA A 91 -4.66 15.57 0.43
N GLN A 92 -4.86 15.16 -0.83
CA GLN A 92 -5.70 14.01 -1.18
C GLN A 92 -5.19 12.71 -0.55
N GLY A 93 -3.87 12.47 -0.54
CA GLY A 93 -3.27 11.32 0.11
C GLY A 93 -3.50 11.32 1.63
N ARG A 94 -3.33 12.49 2.27
CA ARG A 94 -3.58 12.65 3.72
C ARG A 94 -5.05 12.39 4.07
N GLU A 95 -5.98 12.89 3.26
CA GLU A 95 -7.41 12.67 3.46
C GLU A 95 -7.80 11.19 3.32
N GLN A 96 -7.24 10.48 2.33
CA GLN A 96 -7.45 9.04 2.17
C GLN A 96 -6.98 8.25 3.39
N VAL A 97 -5.79 8.57 3.91
CA VAL A 97 -5.26 7.93 5.13
C VAL A 97 -6.12 8.29 6.35
N ALA A 98 -6.53 9.55 6.50
CA ALA A 98 -7.38 9.98 7.62
C ALA A 98 -8.72 9.23 7.63
N ARG A 99 -9.40 9.13 6.48
CA ARG A 99 -10.63 8.34 6.35
C ARG A 99 -10.41 6.87 6.69
N ALA A 100 -9.32 6.28 6.23
CA ALA A 100 -9.00 4.88 6.55
C ALA A 100 -8.71 4.67 8.05
N ARG A 101 -8.08 5.64 8.74
CA ARG A 101 -7.90 5.58 10.20
C ARG A 101 -9.24 5.61 10.94
N GLU A 102 -10.17 6.46 10.51
CA GLU A 102 -11.52 6.51 11.09
C GLU A 102 -12.29 5.20 10.87
N GLU A 103 -12.21 4.61 9.67
CA GLU A 103 -12.79 3.30 9.38
C GLU A 103 -12.23 2.23 10.34
N VAL A 104 -10.91 2.14 10.47
CA VAL A 104 -10.26 1.18 11.36
C VAL A 104 -10.65 1.41 12.82
N TYR A 105 -10.72 2.67 13.26
CA TYR A 105 -11.17 3.01 14.61
C TYR A 105 -12.61 2.56 14.86
N ARG A 106 -13.52 2.82 13.91
CA ARG A 106 -14.92 2.41 14.00
C ARG A 106 -15.07 0.89 14.00
N GLU A 107 -14.31 0.18 13.18
CA GLU A 107 -14.30 -1.30 13.15
C GLU A 107 -13.80 -1.89 14.48
N ARG A 108 -12.80 -1.26 15.11
CA ARG A 108 -12.17 -1.78 16.34
C ARG A 108 -12.88 -1.39 17.64
N TYR A 109 -13.55 -0.23 17.66
CA TYR A 109 -14.10 0.36 18.89
C TYR A 109 -15.54 0.85 18.75
N GLY A 110 -16.13 0.77 17.56
CA GLY A 110 -17.49 1.25 17.28
C GLY A 110 -18.58 0.18 17.42
N ASP A 111 -18.24 -1.09 17.62
CA ASP A 111 -19.21 -2.17 17.88
C ASP A 111 -19.45 -2.31 19.39
N GLY A 112 -20.16 -1.33 19.94
CA GLY A 112 -20.41 -1.19 21.37
C GLY A 112 -21.60 -0.28 21.63
N THR A 113 -22.77 -0.60 21.07
CA THR A 113 -24.08 -0.11 21.55
C THR A 113 -25.14 -1.18 21.35
#